data_AF-A0A7H5EYJ9-F1
#
_entry.id   AF-A0A7H5EYJ9-F1
#
_cell.length_a   1.000
_cell.length_b   1.000
_cell.length_c   1.000
_cell.angle_alpha   90.00
_cell.angle_beta   90.00
_cell.angle_gamma   90.00
#
_symmetry.space_group_name_H-M   'P 1'
#
loop_
_entity.id
_entity.type
_entity.pdbx_description
1 polymer ?
#
loop_
_entity_poly.entity_id
_entity_poly.type
_entity_poly.pdbx_seq_one_letter_code
_entity_poly.pdbx_strand_id
1 'polypeptide(L)'
;MRLLSLFLIFCLGLFTACGGENTAAVEEAAVEAAQAAQQEAHDLMMEGHDRAMGMMGKITAAQKALQEQIDTEGIEASRKDLLTAAYEQLEDAHDGMMTWMGEIKPLDELRASMNNEAIITYLKEETADIAKVESDIMSAIAKANELLGVADHDHGDGADHDHDHGDGHDHKH
;
A
#
# COMPACT_ATOMS: atom_id res chain seq x y z
N MET A 1 -11.42 59.51 -55.86
CA MET A 1 -12.20 58.96 -54.72
C MET A 1 -12.90 57.63 -55.05
N ARG A 2 -12.22 56.66 -55.68
CA ARG A 2 -12.74 55.28 -55.85
C ARG A 2 -11.68 54.18 -55.67
N LEU A 3 -10.46 54.54 -55.29
CA LEU A 3 -9.34 53.60 -55.09
C LEU A 3 -8.92 53.47 -53.62
N LEU A 4 -9.47 54.29 -52.72
CA LEU A 4 -9.21 54.20 -51.27
C LEU A 4 -10.13 53.23 -50.52
N SER A 5 -11.18 52.71 -51.20
CA SER A 5 -12.22 51.90 -50.55
C SER A 5 -12.04 50.39 -50.74
N LEU A 6 -10.96 49.97 -51.40
CA LEU A 6 -10.69 48.55 -51.73
C LEU A 6 -9.45 47.99 -51.02
N PHE A 7 -8.78 48.80 -50.18
CA PHE A 7 -7.62 48.38 -49.38
C PHE A 7 -7.98 48.10 -47.90
N LEU A 8 -9.23 48.34 -47.51
CA LEU A 8 -9.68 48.22 -46.10
C LEU A 8 -10.47 46.91 -45.81
N ILE A 9 -10.61 46.01 -46.79
CA ILE A 9 -11.32 44.73 -46.65
C ILE A 9 -10.39 43.52 -46.82
N PHE A 10 -9.10 43.71 -47.15
CA PHE A 10 -8.15 42.60 -47.31
C PHE A 10 -7.27 42.33 -46.08
N CYS A 11 -7.35 43.13 -45.03
CA CYS A 11 -6.56 42.95 -43.80
C CYS A 11 -7.34 42.32 -42.62
N LEU A 12 -8.60 41.93 -42.83
CA LEU A 12 -9.42 41.35 -41.77
C LEU A 12 -9.73 39.87 -42.07
N GLY A 13 -8.91 38.96 -41.53
CA GLY A 13 -9.33 37.55 -41.37
C GLY A 13 -8.26 36.46 -41.44
N LEU A 14 -7.02 36.75 -41.81
CA LEU A 14 -5.96 35.72 -41.86
C LEU A 14 -5.28 35.43 -40.51
N PHE A 15 -5.99 35.58 -39.38
CA PHE A 15 -5.43 35.39 -38.02
C PHE A 15 -6.22 34.44 -37.12
N THR A 16 -6.81 33.36 -37.66
CA THR A 16 -7.35 32.26 -36.83
C THR A 16 -7.00 30.90 -37.42
N ALA A 17 -5.71 30.62 -37.57
CA ALA A 17 -5.21 29.28 -37.88
C ALA A 17 -3.85 29.04 -37.19
N CYS A 18 -3.84 29.18 -35.86
CA CYS A 18 -2.78 28.68 -34.97
C CYS A 18 -3.45 28.45 -33.59
N GLY A 19 -4.10 27.30 -33.42
CA GLY A 19 -4.82 26.98 -32.18
C GLY A 19 -4.92 25.49 -31.87
N GLY A 20 -4.15 24.65 -32.55
CA GLY A 20 -4.17 23.19 -32.39
C GLY A 20 -2.88 22.56 -31.88
N GLU A 21 -1.74 23.25 -31.99
CA GLU A 21 -0.43 22.66 -31.63
C GLU A 21 -0.15 22.70 -30.12
N ASN A 22 -0.67 23.70 -29.40
CA ASN A 22 -0.48 23.83 -27.95
C ASN A 22 -1.49 23.02 -27.12
N THR A 23 -2.65 22.63 -27.68
CA THR A 23 -3.71 21.97 -26.92
C THR A 23 -3.36 20.52 -26.62
N ALA A 24 -2.77 19.81 -27.59
CA ALA A 24 -2.32 18.44 -27.41
C ALA A 24 -1.21 18.33 -26.35
N ALA A 25 -0.22 19.24 -26.37
CA ALA A 25 0.86 19.26 -25.38
C ALA A 25 0.36 19.58 -23.95
N VAL A 26 -0.67 20.44 -23.83
CA VAL A 26 -1.29 20.75 -22.53
C VAL A 26 -2.13 19.58 -22.03
N GLU A 27 -2.87 18.90 -22.90
CA GLU A 27 -3.64 17.71 -22.54
C GLU A 27 -2.73 16.54 -22.14
N GLU A 28 -1.64 16.31 -22.86
CA GLU A 28 -0.62 15.31 -22.53
C GLU A 28 0.01 15.59 -21.15
N ALA A 29 0.45 16.84 -20.92
CA ALA A 29 1.01 17.23 -19.63
C ALA A 29 -0.01 17.10 -18.48
N ALA A 30 -1.30 17.35 -18.72
CA ALA A 30 -2.34 17.16 -17.72
C ALA A 30 -2.58 15.67 -17.39
N VAL A 31 -2.51 14.79 -18.39
CA VAL A 31 -2.62 13.33 -18.21
C VAL A 31 -1.42 12.81 -17.42
N GLU A 32 -0.20 13.21 -17.79
CA GLU A 32 1.03 12.83 -17.08
C GLU A 32 0.99 13.28 -15.62
N ALA A 33 0.59 14.53 -15.36
CA ALA A 33 0.46 15.05 -14.01
C ALA A 33 -0.58 14.27 -13.18
N ALA A 34 -1.72 13.91 -13.79
CA ALA A 34 -2.73 13.09 -13.14
C ALA A 34 -2.20 11.68 -12.81
N GLN A 35 -1.51 11.04 -13.75
CA GLN A 35 -0.94 9.71 -13.55
C GLN A 35 0.16 9.71 -12.47
N ALA A 36 0.99 10.75 -12.43
CA ALA A 36 1.99 10.93 -11.37
C ALA A 36 1.34 11.08 -9.99
N ALA A 37 0.29 11.89 -9.87
CA ALA A 37 -0.44 12.04 -8.61
C ALA A 37 -1.11 10.73 -8.15
N GLN A 38 -1.63 9.94 -9.09
CA GLN A 38 -2.17 8.61 -8.78
C GLN A 38 -1.07 7.65 -8.31
N GLN A 39 0.10 7.70 -8.94
CA GLN A 39 1.23 6.86 -8.54
C GLN A 39 1.69 7.21 -7.12
N GLU A 40 1.86 8.50 -6.81
CA GLU A 40 2.23 8.94 -5.47
C GLU A 40 1.22 8.50 -4.41
N ALA A 41 -0.08 8.63 -4.68
CA ALA A 41 -1.13 8.17 -3.76
C ALA A 41 -1.12 6.64 -3.58
N HIS A 42 -0.86 5.89 -4.65
CA HIS A 42 -0.74 4.44 -4.58
C HIS A 42 0.50 4.01 -3.79
N ASP A 43 1.64 4.67 -4.01
CA ASP A 43 2.88 4.36 -3.31
C ASP A 43 2.72 4.60 -1.80
N LEU A 44 2.06 5.70 -1.41
CA LEU A 44 1.74 5.97 0.00
C LEU A 44 0.86 4.89 0.64
N MET A 45 -0.14 4.39 -0.09
CA MET A 45 -0.96 3.26 0.34
C MET A 45 -0.10 2.01 0.56
N MET A 46 0.80 1.72 -0.40
CA MET A 46 1.69 0.55 -0.33
C MET A 46 2.76 0.66 0.75
N GLU A 47 3.21 1.87 1.11
CA GLU A 47 4.06 2.07 2.29
C GLU A 47 3.37 1.60 3.58
N GLY A 48 2.05 1.80 3.70
CA GLY A 48 1.25 1.26 4.80
C GLY A 48 1.24 -0.28 4.77
N HIS A 49 1.03 -0.87 3.59
CA HIS A 49 1.11 -2.31 3.39
C HIS A 49 2.45 -2.89 3.85
N ASP A 50 3.56 -2.27 3.46
CA ASP A 50 4.89 -2.77 3.78
C ASP A 50 5.18 -2.72 5.28
N ARG A 51 4.74 -1.66 5.97
CA ARG A 51 4.84 -1.57 7.44
C ARG A 51 4.01 -2.65 8.13
N ALA A 52 2.77 -2.85 7.70
CA ALA A 52 1.90 -3.89 8.24
C ALA A 52 2.47 -5.30 8.00
N MET A 53 2.92 -5.59 6.78
CA MET A 53 3.55 -6.86 6.42
C MET A 53 4.83 -7.14 7.21
N GLY A 54 5.64 -6.11 7.47
CA GLY A 54 6.83 -6.21 8.30
C GLY A 54 6.57 -6.69 9.74
N MET A 55 5.32 -6.61 10.22
CA MET A 55 4.93 -7.08 11.55
C MET A 55 4.32 -8.48 11.57
N MET A 56 4.07 -9.12 10.43
CA MET A 56 3.45 -10.45 10.38
C MET A 56 4.25 -11.51 11.12
N GLY A 57 5.59 -11.45 11.04
CA GLY A 57 6.46 -12.35 11.81
C GLY A 57 6.28 -12.19 13.33
N LYS A 58 6.01 -10.98 13.81
CA LYS A 58 5.74 -10.70 15.23
C LYS A 58 4.39 -11.29 15.67
N ILE A 59 3.37 -11.24 14.81
CA ILE A 59 2.08 -11.91 15.04
C ILE A 59 2.31 -13.42 15.25
N THR A 60 2.98 -14.08 14.29
CA THR A 60 3.20 -15.53 14.36
C THR A 60 4.01 -15.93 15.60
N ALA A 61 5.04 -15.16 15.95
CA ALA A 61 5.84 -15.39 17.15
C ALA A 61 5.00 -15.26 18.44
N ALA A 62 4.19 -14.21 18.54
CA ALA A 62 3.32 -13.97 19.69
C ALA A 62 2.23 -15.05 19.81
N GLN A 63 1.58 -15.44 18.70
CA GLN A 63 0.60 -16.53 18.67
C GLN A 63 1.19 -17.85 19.20
N LYS A 64 2.41 -18.20 18.73
CA LYS A 64 3.11 -19.40 19.22
C LYS A 64 3.35 -19.34 20.73
N ALA A 65 3.87 -18.21 21.24
CA ALA A 65 4.15 -18.05 22.66
C ALA A 65 2.87 -18.08 23.53
N LEU A 66 1.76 -17.52 23.04
CA LEU A 66 0.47 -17.61 23.72
C LEU A 66 -0.02 -19.06 23.76
N GLN A 67 0.06 -19.78 22.63
CA GLN A 67 -0.35 -21.18 22.53
C GLN A 67 0.43 -22.08 23.51
N GLU A 68 1.74 -21.88 23.63
CA GLU A 68 2.58 -22.59 24.60
C GLU A 68 2.10 -22.38 26.06
N GLN A 69 1.67 -21.18 26.43
CA GLN A 69 1.09 -20.93 27.76
C GLN A 69 -0.31 -21.54 27.90
N ILE A 70 -1.16 -21.46 26.88
CA ILE A 70 -2.52 -22.03 26.86
C ILE A 70 -2.52 -23.55 27.08
N ASP A 71 -1.49 -24.22 26.54
CA ASP A 71 -1.32 -25.67 26.62
C ASP A 71 -0.62 -26.15 27.91
N THR A 72 -0.19 -25.22 28.78
CA THR A 72 0.43 -25.57 30.06
C THR A 72 -0.59 -26.23 31.00
N GLU A 73 -0.24 -27.41 31.52
CA GLU A 73 -1.07 -28.12 32.51
C GLU A 73 -1.22 -27.30 33.80
N GLY A 74 -2.43 -27.26 34.35
CA GLY A 74 -2.71 -26.56 35.62
C GLY A 74 -2.80 -25.03 35.51
N ILE A 75 -2.86 -24.47 34.30
CA ILE A 75 -3.14 -23.05 34.10
C ILE A 75 -4.52 -22.67 34.68
N GLU A 76 -4.55 -21.53 35.38
CA GLU A 76 -5.79 -20.95 35.89
C GLU A 76 -6.76 -20.62 34.75
N ALA A 77 -8.04 -20.99 34.89
CA ALA A 77 -9.03 -20.85 33.82
C ALA A 77 -9.16 -19.40 33.31
N SER A 78 -9.21 -18.43 34.23
CA SER A 78 -9.28 -17.01 33.87
C SER A 78 -8.05 -16.52 33.12
N ARG A 79 -6.88 -17.08 33.41
CA ARG A 79 -5.65 -16.76 32.67
C ARG A 79 -5.67 -17.39 31.29
N LYS A 80 -6.16 -18.63 31.16
CA LYS A 80 -6.34 -19.29 29.87
C LYS A 80 -7.27 -18.49 28.95
N ASP A 81 -8.40 -18.03 29.47
CA ASP A 81 -9.37 -17.21 28.70
C ASP A 81 -8.73 -15.91 28.18
N LEU A 82 -7.92 -15.22 28.99
CA LEU A 82 -7.21 -14.01 28.57
C LEU A 82 -6.19 -14.28 27.47
N LEU A 83 -5.46 -15.39 27.55
CA LEU A 83 -4.48 -15.76 26.54
C LEU A 83 -5.15 -16.15 25.22
N THR A 84 -6.23 -16.93 25.28
CA THR A 84 -7.03 -17.31 24.11
C THR A 84 -7.60 -16.07 23.42
N ALA A 85 -8.18 -15.13 24.18
CA ALA A 85 -8.72 -13.90 23.60
C ALA A 85 -7.64 -13.02 22.93
N ALA A 86 -6.39 -13.04 23.42
CA ALA A 86 -5.29 -12.34 22.78
C ALA A 86 -4.76 -13.07 21.55
N TYR A 87 -4.80 -14.41 21.55
CA TYR A 87 -4.48 -15.23 20.38
C TYR A 87 -5.47 -14.94 19.24
N GLU A 88 -6.77 -14.92 19.55
CA GLU A 88 -7.83 -14.61 18.58
C GLU A 88 -7.68 -13.18 18.01
N GLN A 89 -7.34 -12.19 18.84
CA GLN A 89 -7.06 -10.83 18.36
C GLN A 89 -5.87 -10.76 17.39
N LEU A 90 -4.83 -11.58 17.60
CA LEU A 90 -3.71 -11.68 16.68
C LEU A 90 -4.11 -12.35 15.35
N GLU A 91 -4.99 -13.35 15.41
CA GLU A 91 -5.57 -14.01 14.24
C GLU A 91 -6.45 -13.04 13.44
N ASP A 92 -7.34 -12.30 14.11
CA ASP A 92 -8.16 -11.26 13.49
C ASP A 92 -7.32 -10.18 12.81
N ALA A 93 -6.21 -9.76 13.44
CA ALA A 93 -5.30 -8.77 12.86
C ALA A 93 -4.55 -9.30 11.62
N HIS A 94 -4.12 -10.56 11.66
CA HIS A 94 -3.53 -11.23 10.50
C HIS A 94 -4.53 -11.32 9.34
N ASP A 95 -5.74 -11.79 9.64
CA ASP A 95 -6.78 -11.99 8.63
C ASP A 95 -7.29 -10.67 8.07
N GLY A 96 -7.32 -9.61 8.88
CA GLY A 96 -7.60 -8.25 8.43
C GLY A 96 -6.61 -7.79 7.35
N MET A 97 -5.31 -8.06 7.54
CA MET A 97 -4.29 -7.76 6.54
C MET A 97 -4.45 -8.60 5.26
N MET A 98 -4.70 -9.90 5.41
CA MET A 98 -4.91 -10.79 4.25
C MET A 98 -6.17 -10.43 3.46
N THR A 99 -7.24 -10.04 4.16
CA THR A 99 -8.50 -9.59 3.56
C THR A 99 -8.26 -8.31 2.76
N TRP A 100 -7.63 -7.31 3.38
CA TRP A 100 -7.31 -6.04 2.70
C TRP A 100 -6.49 -6.28 1.42
N MET A 101 -5.44 -7.10 1.48
CA MET A 101 -4.64 -7.46 0.30
C MET A 101 -5.44 -8.20 -0.78
N GLY A 102 -6.45 -8.99 -0.40
CA GLY A 102 -7.31 -9.71 -1.33
C GLY A 102 -8.34 -8.83 -2.01
N GLU A 103 -8.68 -7.68 -1.42
CA GLU A 103 -9.74 -6.79 -1.89
C GLU A 103 -9.21 -5.57 -2.68
N ILE A 104 -7.93 -5.19 -2.50
CA ILE A 104 -7.34 -4.04 -3.19
C ILE A 104 -7.30 -4.23 -4.71
N LYS A 105 -7.63 -3.17 -5.44
CA LYS A 105 -7.55 -3.15 -6.91
C LYS A 105 -6.20 -2.65 -7.40
N PRO A 106 -5.58 -3.32 -8.40
CA PRO A 106 -4.36 -2.82 -9.03
C PRO A 106 -4.56 -1.45 -9.68
N LEU A 107 -3.54 -0.59 -9.61
CA LEU A 107 -3.63 0.77 -10.17
C LEU A 107 -3.99 0.81 -11.66
N ASP A 108 -3.50 -0.16 -12.44
CA ASP A 108 -3.82 -0.26 -13.86
C ASP A 108 -5.30 -0.58 -14.12
N GLU A 109 -5.93 -1.38 -13.25
CA GLU A 109 -7.38 -1.65 -13.32
C GLU A 109 -8.18 -0.38 -12.99
N LEU A 110 -7.74 0.37 -11.98
CA LEU A 110 -8.34 1.65 -11.61
C LEU A 110 -8.27 2.65 -12.77
N ARG A 111 -7.10 2.78 -13.42
CA ARG A 111 -6.88 3.64 -14.59
C ARG A 111 -7.74 3.23 -15.79
N ALA A 112 -8.04 1.94 -15.94
CA ALA A 112 -8.89 1.44 -17.01
C ALA A 112 -10.39 1.65 -16.76
N SER A 113 -10.81 1.77 -15.49
CA SER A 113 -12.23 1.72 -15.10
C SER A 113 -12.77 3.00 -14.47
N MET A 114 -11.91 3.91 -14.02
CA MET A 114 -12.28 5.09 -13.21
C MET A 114 -11.63 6.37 -13.76
N ASN A 115 -12.24 7.52 -13.45
CA ASN A 115 -11.63 8.82 -13.73
C ASN A 115 -10.65 9.22 -12.63
N ASN A 116 -9.81 10.24 -12.89
CA ASN A 116 -8.76 10.66 -11.96
C ASN A 116 -9.25 10.96 -10.53
N GLU A 117 -10.35 11.69 -10.36
CA GLU A 117 -10.89 12.04 -9.04
C GLU A 117 -11.35 10.80 -8.26
N ALA A 118 -11.99 9.87 -8.96
CA ALA A 118 -12.45 8.62 -8.37
C ALA A 118 -11.26 7.71 -7.98
N ILE A 119 -10.20 7.65 -8.79
CA ILE A 119 -8.97 6.90 -8.47
C ILE A 119 -8.31 7.47 -7.21
N ILE A 120 -8.12 8.80 -7.15
CA ILE A 120 -7.51 9.46 -5.99
C ILE A 120 -8.36 9.26 -4.72
N THR A 121 -9.68 9.26 -4.85
CA THR A 121 -10.58 9.01 -3.71
C THR A 121 -10.42 7.58 -3.20
N TYR A 122 -10.48 6.60 -4.11
CA TYR A 122 -10.26 5.18 -3.78
C TYR A 122 -8.93 4.95 -3.07
N LEU A 123 -7.82 5.45 -3.62
CA LEU A 123 -6.49 5.26 -3.03
C LEU A 123 -6.38 5.91 -1.63
N LYS A 124 -7.07 7.03 -1.38
CA LYS A 124 -7.10 7.66 -0.06
C LYS A 124 -7.91 6.86 0.95
N GLU A 125 -9.02 6.26 0.53
CA GLU A 125 -9.82 5.36 1.36
C GLU A 125 -8.99 4.13 1.75
N GLU A 126 -8.37 3.47 0.76
CA GLU A 126 -7.50 2.32 1.00
C GLU A 126 -6.27 2.67 1.85
N THR A 127 -5.71 3.87 1.70
CA THR A 127 -4.63 4.38 2.58
C THR A 127 -5.09 4.50 4.04
N ALA A 128 -6.34 4.92 4.27
CA ALA A 128 -6.90 4.98 5.61
C ALA A 128 -7.19 3.58 6.17
N ASP A 129 -7.67 2.67 5.33
CA ASP A 129 -7.96 1.29 5.72
C ASP A 129 -6.71 0.52 6.10
N ILE A 130 -5.62 0.63 5.32
CA ILE A 130 -4.34 0.00 5.68
C ILE A 130 -3.74 0.60 6.95
N ALA A 131 -3.92 1.90 7.20
CA ALA A 131 -3.49 2.52 8.46
C ALA A 131 -4.28 1.97 9.67
N LYS A 132 -5.56 1.64 9.48
CA LYS A 132 -6.36 0.97 10.50
C LYS A 132 -5.87 -0.47 10.73
N VAL A 133 -5.62 -1.23 9.67
CA VAL A 133 -5.03 -2.58 9.76
C VAL A 133 -3.70 -2.55 10.51
N GLU A 134 -2.81 -1.62 10.17
CA GLU A 134 -1.54 -1.41 10.87
C GLU A 134 -1.76 -1.16 12.38
N SER A 135 -2.69 -0.29 12.74
CA SER A 135 -3.05 -0.01 14.14
C SER A 135 -3.62 -1.22 14.87
N ASP A 136 -4.46 -2.02 14.20
CA ASP A 136 -5.07 -3.23 14.77
C ASP A 136 -3.96 -4.28 15.04
N ILE A 137 -3.02 -4.46 14.11
CA ILE A 137 -1.82 -5.32 14.29
C ILE A 137 -0.98 -4.86 15.48
N MET A 138 -0.63 -3.58 15.55
CA MET A 138 0.18 -3.03 16.64
C MET A 138 -0.50 -3.25 18.00
N SER A 139 -1.81 -3.03 18.07
CA SER A 139 -2.59 -3.19 19.30
C SER A 139 -2.66 -4.65 19.75
N ALA A 140 -2.88 -5.58 18.81
CA ALA A 140 -2.91 -7.01 19.10
C ALA A 140 -1.55 -7.52 19.59
N ILE A 141 -0.46 -7.11 18.95
CA ILE A 141 0.92 -7.44 19.37
C ILE A 141 1.19 -6.89 20.77
N ALA A 142 0.89 -5.60 21.02
CA ALA A 142 1.10 -4.99 22.32
C ALA A 142 0.33 -5.71 23.42
N LYS A 143 -0.92 -6.12 23.14
CA LYS A 143 -1.74 -6.87 24.09
C LYS A 143 -1.17 -8.25 24.40
N ALA A 144 -0.71 -8.96 23.38
CA ALA A 144 -0.07 -10.26 23.55
C ALA A 144 1.23 -10.13 24.37
N ASN A 145 2.07 -9.15 24.07
CA ASN A 145 3.32 -8.88 24.78
C ASN A 145 3.08 -8.54 26.26
N GLU A 146 2.07 -7.71 26.56
CA GLU A 146 1.63 -7.42 27.93
C GLU A 146 1.30 -8.71 28.69
N LEU A 147 0.51 -9.59 28.08
CA LEU A 147 0.14 -10.86 28.70
C LEU A 147 1.33 -11.79 28.87
N LEU A 148 2.22 -11.88 27.89
CA LEU A 148 3.41 -12.73 27.92
C LEU A 148 4.48 -12.20 28.90
N GLY A 149 4.33 -10.96 29.40
CA GLY A 149 5.33 -10.31 30.24
C GLY A 149 6.60 -9.90 29.47
N VAL A 150 6.49 -9.80 28.14
CA VAL A 150 7.55 -9.33 27.26
C VAL A 150 7.40 -7.82 27.15
N ALA A 151 8.11 -7.06 27.98
CA ALA A 151 8.24 -5.63 27.75
C ALA A 151 9.07 -5.44 26.47
N ASP A 152 8.57 -4.66 25.50
CA ASP A 152 9.16 -4.39 24.17
C ASP A 152 10.69 -4.47 24.17
N HIS A 153 11.21 -5.70 23.97
CA HIS A 153 12.62 -5.92 23.76
C HIS A 153 12.74 -6.16 22.26
N ASP A 154 12.99 -5.05 21.57
CA ASP A 154 13.43 -5.01 20.20
C ASP A 154 14.58 -6.00 20.01
N HIS A 155 14.26 -7.21 19.57
CA HIS A 155 15.20 -8.18 19.05
C HIS A 155 15.20 -8.01 17.53
N GLY A 156 15.87 -6.95 17.09
CA GLY A 156 16.46 -6.90 15.77
C GLY A 156 17.57 -7.95 15.70
N ASP A 157 17.22 -9.19 15.40
CA ASP A 157 18.17 -10.19 14.94
C ASP A 157 17.97 -10.36 13.44
N GLY A 158 18.80 -9.62 12.69
CA GLY A 158 19.04 -9.87 11.29
C GLY A 158 19.56 -11.29 11.13
N ALA A 159 18.75 -12.14 10.51
CA ALA A 159 19.21 -13.39 9.95
C ALA A 159 19.63 -13.11 8.50
N ASP A 160 20.90 -12.73 8.34
CA ASP A 160 21.60 -12.75 7.07
C ASP A 160 21.53 -14.17 6.50
N HIS A 161 20.63 -14.39 5.54
CA HIS A 161 20.63 -15.59 4.72
C HIS A 161 21.61 -15.38 3.57
N ASP A 162 22.89 -15.60 3.87
CA ASP A 162 23.93 -15.90 2.88
C ASP A 162 23.56 -17.21 2.16
N HIS A 163 22.98 -17.09 0.97
CA HIS A 163 22.88 -18.19 0.03
C HIS A 163 24.18 -18.30 -0.78
N ASP A 164 25.15 -19.01 -0.20
CA ASP A 164 26.28 -19.58 -0.92
C ASP A 164 25.78 -20.66 -1.90
N HIS A 165 25.73 -20.31 -3.18
CA HIS A 165 25.58 -21.27 -4.28
C HIS A 165 26.91 -21.43 -5.02
N GLY A 166 27.90 -21.98 -4.34
CA GLY A 166 28.98 -22.70 -4.98
C GLY A 166 28.62 -24.18 -5.13
N ASP A 167 28.19 -24.61 -6.33
CA ASP A 167 28.60 -25.94 -6.77
C ASP A 167 28.79 -26.01 -8.29
N GLY A 168 29.95 -26.54 -8.65
CA GLY A 168 30.50 -26.54 -9.99
C GLY A 168 29.90 -27.62 -10.88
N HIS A 169 29.72 -27.29 -12.16
CA HIS A 169 29.68 -28.30 -13.19
C HIS A 169 30.71 -27.96 -14.28
N ASP A 170 31.91 -28.47 -14.05
CA ASP A 170 32.85 -28.85 -15.10
C ASP A 170 32.20 -29.93 -15.98
N HIS A 171 32.03 -29.65 -17.27
CA HIS A 171 32.10 -30.70 -18.30
C HIS A 171 32.77 -30.14 -19.55
N LYS A 172 34.07 -30.46 -19.67
CA LYS A 172 34.77 -30.59 -20.95
C LYS A 172 34.42 -31.94 -21.58
N HIS A 173 33.86 -31.93 -22.79
CA HIS A 173 34.46 -32.46 -24.02
C HIS A 173 33.51 -32.34 -25.21
#